data_AF-A0A6C0C4S1-F1
#
_entry.id   AF-A0A6C0C4S1-F1
#
_cell.length_a   1.000
_cell.length_b   1.000
_cell.length_c   1.000
_cell.angle_alpha   90.00
_cell.angle_beta   90.00
_cell.angle_gamma   90.00
#
_symmetry.space_group_name_H-M   'P 1'
#
loop_
_entity.id
_entity.type
_entity.pdbx_description
1 polymer ?
#
loop_
_entity_poly.entity_id
_entity_poly.type
_entity_poly.pdbx_seq_one_letter_code
_entity_poly.pdbx_strand_id
1 'polypeptide(L)'
;MNDYTLNNKWVLWFHSLKNPNWDNKSYIKVIEIKTLLDFKLLNDVLRINHLQNGMFFLMKNDIFPTWEDPKNRLGGCISFKYDNNILKEWLKILLLCITDNLSNKRNINDINGLSISPKKEFNIIKVWIKDDSKDHKKIIKSYEPFITLDKSIYKKHELSY
;
A
#
# COMPACT_ATOMS: atom_id res chain seq x y z
N MET A 1 -3.97 -27.95 -7.59
CA MET A 1 -3.64 -26.65 -8.23
C MET A 1 -4.13 -25.47 -7.38
N ASN A 2 -4.04 -25.59 -6.05
CA ASN A 2 -4.49 -24.59 -5.06
C ASN A 2 -3.30 -24.00 -4.27
N ASP A 3 -2.07 -24.34 -4.63
CA ASP A 3 -0.94 -24.29 -3.69
C ASP A 3 -0.35 -22.89 -3.46
N TYR A 4 -0.95 -21.84 -4.03
CA TYR A 4 -0.44 -20.47 -3.97
C TYR A 4 -1.52 -19.38 -3.88
N THR A 5 -2.75 -19.72 -3.50
CA THR A 5 -3.84 -18.75 -3.34
C THR A 5 -3.64 -17.90 -2.09
N LEU A 6 -3.94 -16.60 -2.21
CA LEU A 6 -3.90 -15.65 -1.10
C LEU A 6 -5.21 -15.65 -0.32
N ASN A 7 -5.15 -15.32 0.98
CA ASN A 7 -6.35 -15.20 1.83
C ASN A 7 -7.27 -14.06 1.35
N ASN A 8 -6.66 -12.97 0.90
CA ASN A 8 -7.34 -11.78 0.41
C ASN A 8 -7.05 -11.56 -1.07
N LYS A 9 -8.04 -11.07 -1.81
CA LYS A 9 -7.84 -10.55 -3.16
C LYS A 9 -7.39 -9.09 -3.07
N TRP A 10 -6.34 -8.76 -3.79
CA TRP A 10 -5.79 -7.40 -3.80
C TRP A 10 -5.85 -6.82 -5.21
N VAL A 11 -5.95 -5.50 -5.30
CA VAL A 11 -5.96 -4.77 -6.56
C VAL A 11 -4.88 -3.70 -6.48
N LEU A 12 -3.97 -3.71 -7.46
CA LEU A 12 -3.00 -2.65 -7.64
C LEU A 12 -3.57 -1.62 -8.62
N TRP A 13 -3.66 -0.38 -8.16
CA TRP A 13 -4.09 0.78 -8.91
C TRP A 13 -2.91 1.70 -9.22
N PHE A 14 -3.02 2.44 -10.31
CA PHE A 14 -2.06 3.45 -10.73
C PHE A 14 -2.77 4.80 -10.93
N HIS A 15 -2.13 5.86 -10.45
CA HIS A 15 -2.53 7.24 -10.73
C HIS A 15 -1.36 8.01 -11.32
N SER A 16 -1.56 8.66 -12.47
CA SER A 16 -0.48 9.39 -13.14
C SER A 16 -0.16 10.71 -12.41
N LEU A 17 1.12 11.03 -12.22
CA LEU A 17 1.52 12.35 -11.72
C LEU A 17 1.16 13.50 -12.68
N LYS A 18 0.93 13.18 -13.96
CA LYS A 18 0.54 14.15 -14.99
C LYS A 18 -0.96 14.43 -14.99
N ASN A 19 -1.75 13.65 -14.24
CA ASN A 19 -3.20 13.84 -14.15
C ASN A 19 -3.54 14.65 -12.89
N PRO A 20 -3.98 15.93 -13.04
CA PRO A 20 -4.34 16.76 -11.88
C PRO A 20 -5.70 16.36 -11.27
N ASN A 21 -6.54 15.64 -11.99
CA ASN A 21 -7.85 15.21 -11.51
C ASN A 21 -7.68 13.99 -10.60
N TRP A 22 -8.30 14.02 -9.43
CA TRP A 22 -8.26 12.93 -8.44
C TRP A 22 -9.60 12.17 -8.34
N ASP A 23 -10.43 12.26 -9.39
CA ASP A 23 -11.68 11.51 -9.44
C ASP A 23 -11.44 10.01 -9.61
N ASN A 24 -12.45 9.18 -9.36
CA ASN A 24 -12.30 7.73 -9.45
C ASN A 24 -11.91 7.23 -10.87
N LYS A 25 -12.17 8.02 -11.92
CA LYS A 25 -11.87 7.65 -13.31
C LYS A 25 -10.39 7.81 -13.65
N SER A 26 -9.68 8.65 -12.89
CA SER A 26 -8.25 8.89 -13.05
C SER A 26 -7.37 7.71 -12.60
N TYR A 27 -7.90 6.81 -11.78
CA TYR A 27 -7.22 5.62 -11.29
C TYR A 27 -7.37 4.45 -12.25
N ILE A 28 -6.24 3.87 -12.66
CA ILE A 28 -6.18 2.76 -13.60
C ILE A 28 -5.91 1.48 -12.83
N LYS A 29 -6.75 0.46 -13.00
CA LYS A 29 -6.49 -0.89 -12.47
C LYS A 29 -5.32 -1.51 -13.24
N VAL A 30 -4.24 -1.86 -12.54
CA VAL A 30 -3.03 -2.47 -13.12
C VAL A 30 -3.15 -3.99 -13.13
N ILE A 31 -3.43 -4.59 -11.97
CA ILE A 31 -3.52 -6.05 -11.80
C ILE A 31 -4.39 -6.39 -10.60
N GLU A 32 -5.10 -7.51 -10.68
CA GLU A 32 -5.69 -8.18 -9.52
C GLU A 32 -4.78 -9.32 -9.07
N ILE A 33 -4.39 -9.32 -7.80
CA ILE A 33 -3.49 -10.30 -7.21
C ILE A 33 -4.33 -11.24 -6.36
N LYS A 34 -4.48 -12.49 -6.81
CA LYS A 34 -5.26 -13.55 -6.15
C LYS A 34 -4.35 -14.69 -5.69
N THR A 35 -3.18 -14.80 -6.31
CA THR A 35 -2.19 -15.85 -6.07
C THR A 35 -0.78 -15.26 -6.02
N LEU A 36 0.18 -16.05 -5.51
CA LEU A 36 1.60 -15.67 -5.56
C LEU A 36 2.16 -15.64 -6.99
N LEU A 37 1.51 -16.31 -7.95
CA LEU A 37 1.91 -16.24 -9.37
C LEU A 37 1.58 -14.86 -9.97
N ASP A 38 0.44 -14.26 -9.59
CA ASP A 38 0.10 -12.89 -10.01
C ASP A 38 1.13 -11.89 -9.46
N PHE A 39 1.54 -12.08 -8.20
CA PHE A 39 2.62 -11.29 -7.62
C PHE A 39 3.96 -11.51 -8.33
N LYS A 40 4.29 -12.76 -8.68
CA LYS A 40 5.53 -13.09 -9.41
C LYS A 40 5.58 -12.38 -10.76
N LEU A 41 4.47 -12.36 -11.50
CA LEU A 41 4.35 -11.58 -12.75
C LEU A 41 4.60 -10.09 -12.50
N LEU A 42 3.96 -9.51 -11.48
CA LEU A 42 4.17 -8.11 -11.12
C LEU A 42 5.64 -7.83 -10.78
N ASN A 43 6.28 -8.68 -9.97
CA ASN A 43 7.68 -8.59 -9.60
C ASN A 43 8.60 -8.60 -10.83
N ASP A 44 8.27 -9.41 -11.83
CA ASP A 44 9.09 -9.57 -13.03
C ASP A 44 8.92 -8.43 -14.04
N VAL A 45 7.81 -7.68 -13.98
CA VAL A 45 7.49 -6.57 -14.90
C VAL A 45 7.75 -5.20 -14.28
N LEU A 46 7.55 -5.03 -12.97
CA LEU A 46 7.70 -3.72 -12.33
C LEU A 46 9.17 -3.28 -12.35
N ARG A 47 9.39 -1.98 -12.57
CA ARG A 47 10.70 -1.37 -12.77
C ARG A 47 10.70 -0.02 -12.07
N ILE A 48 11.88 0.50 -11.77
CA ILE A 48 11.99 1.71 -10.96
C ILE A 48 11.40 2.94 -11.66
N ASN A 49 11.51 3.02 -12.98
CA ASN A 49 10.92 4.10 -13.78
C ASN A 49 9.38 4.15 -13.66
N HIS A 50 8.70 3.01 -13.46
CA HIS A 50 7.26 3.02 -13.22
C HIS A 50 6.92 3.77 -11.92
N LEU A 51 7.68 3.52 -10.84
CA LEU A 51 7.48 4.16 -9.55
C LEU A 51 7.77 5.67 -9.56
N GLN A 52 8.52 6.17 -10.55
CA GLN A 52 8.85 7.59 -10.68
C GLN A 52 7.86 8.39 -11.54
N ASN A 53 6.93 7.73 -12.24
CA ASN A 53 5.98 8.38 -13.16
C ASN A 53 4.53 8.42 -12.65
N GLY A 54 4.26 7.85 -11.48
CA GLY A 54 2.92 7.76 -10.92
C GLY A 54 2.93 7.31 -9.48
N MET A 55 1.73 7.31 -8.90
CA MET A 55 1.48 6.72 -7.59
C MET A 55 0.86 5.35 -7.78
N PHE A 56 1.27 4.38 -6.96
CA PHE A 56 0.65 3.07 -6.94
C PHE A 56 -0.07 2.87 -5.62
N PHE A 57 -1.22 2.19 -5.68
CA PHE A 57 -2.05 1.88 -4.52
C PHE A 57 -2.44 0.41 -4.56
N LEU A 58 -1.98 -0.37 -3.60
CA LEU A 58 -2.46 -1.72 -3.38
C LEU A 58 -3.62 -1.64 -2.38
N MET A 59 -4.82 -2.07 -2.77
CA MET A 59 -5.98 -2.11 -1.88
C MET A 59 -6.59 -3.50 -1.86
N LYS A 60 -7.24 -3.87 -0.76
CA LYS A 60 -8.17 -5.02 -0.77
C LYS A 60 -9.25 -4.79 -1.84
N ASN A 61 -9.71 -5.87 -2.46
CA ASN A 61 -10.53 -5.82 -3.69
C ASN A 61 -11.80 -4.96 -3.60
N ASP A 62 -12.36 -4.77 -2.41
CA ASP A 62 -13.58 -4.00 -2.18
C ASP A 62 -13.32 -2.64 -1.51
N ILE A 63 -12.09 -2.12 -1.62
CA ILE A 63 -11.66 -0.82 -1.10
C ILE A 63 -11.07 -0.01 -2.25
N PHE A 64 -11.64 1.17 -2.51
CA PHE A 64 -11.09 2.08 -3.50
C PHE A 64 -9.95 2.91 -2.87
N PRO A 65 -8.87 3.26 -3.62
CA PRO A 65 -7.68 3.92 -3.06
C PRO A 65 -7.87 5.42 -2.78
N THR A 66 -8.95 5.79 -2.11
CA THR A 66 -9.31 7.16 -1.73
C THR A 66 -9.62 7.23 -0.25
N TRP A 67 -9.46 8.42 0.36
CA TRP A 67 -9.71 8.60 1.79
C TRP A 67 -11.21 8.71 2.09
N GLU A 68 -12.03 9.03 1.08
CA GLU A 68 -13.48 9.09 1.11
C GLU A 68 -14.14 7.71 1.17
N ASP A 69 -13.43 6.64 0.75
CA ASP A 69 -13.93 5.28 0.80
C ASP A 69 -14.42 4.95 2.24
N PRO A 70 -15.63 4.40 2.42
CA PRO A 70 -16.19 4.11 3.74
C PRO A 70 -15.29 3.28 4.65
N LYS A 71 -14.43 2.44 4.08
CA LYS A 71 -13.49 1.60 4.83
C LYS A 71 -12.19 2.31 5.18
N ASN A 72 -11.85 3.40 4.48
CA ASN A 72 -10.65 4.20 4.75
C ASN A 72 -10.92 5.43 5.62
N ARG A 73 -12.11 6.05 5.52
CA ARG A 73 -12.39 7.38 6.10
C ARG A 73 -12.26 7.51 7.62
N LEU A 74 -12.37 6.40 8.36
CA LEU A 74 -12.24 6.39 9.83
C LEU A 74 -10.83 6.01 10.29
N GLY A 75 -9.93 5.71 9.37
CA GLY A 75 -8.58 5.27 9.65
C GLY A 75 -7.53 6.34 9.41
N GLY A 76 -6.37 5.89 8.93
CA GLY A 76 -5.23 6.75 8.68
C GLY A 76 -4.13 6.08 7.88
N CYS A 77 -3.03 6.78 7.74
CA CYS A 77 -1.83 6.33 7.05
C CYS A 77 -0.62 6.35 7.97
N ILE A 78 0.15 5.26 7.97
CA ILE A 78 1.48 5.18 8.58
C ILE A 78 2.50 5.35 7.46
N SER A 79 3.23 6.46 7.48
CA SER A 79 4.11 6.87 6.39
C SER A 79 5.57 6.59 6.70
N PHE A 80 6.28 6.07 5.71
CA PHE A 80 7.70 5.73 5.77
C PHE A 80 8.43 6.39 4.60
N LYS A 81 9.59 7.00 4.88
CA LYS A 81 10.43 7.66 3.89
C LYS A 81 11.51 6.71 3.40
N TYR A 82 11.74 6.71 2.09
CA TYR A 82 12.71 5.87 1.42
C TYR A 82 13.45 6.62 0.33
N ASP A 83 14.67 6.19 0.01
CA ASP A 83 15.43 6.78 -1.08
C ASP A 83 14.84 6.43 -2.46
N ASN A 84 15.45 6.95 -3.53
CA ASN A 84 14.93 6.77 -4.88
C ASN A 84 15.07 5.35 -5.43
N ASN A 85 16.05 4.55 -4.98
CA ASN A 85 16.23 3.17 -5.44
C ASN A 85 15.40 2.17 -4.63
N ILE A 86 14.07 2.31 -4.65
CA ILE A 86 13.18 1.63 -3.70
C ILE A 86 12.44 0.39 -4.23
N LEU A 87 12.70 0.00 -5.47
CA LEU A 87 11.91 -1.04 -6.13
C LEU A 87 11.92 -2.37 -5.36
N LYS A 88 13.07 -2.77 -4.82
CA LYS A 88 13.23 -4.04 -4.11
C LYS A 88 12.45 -4.04 -2.80
N GLU A 89 12.52 -2.95 -2.04
CA GLU A 89 11.83 -2.79 -0.76
C GLU A 89 10.33 -2.66 -0.98
N TRP A 90 9.90 -1.92 -2.00
CA TRP A 90 8.49 -1.82 -2.36
C TRP A 90 7.89 -3.20 -2.67
N LEU A 91 8.56 -4.01 -3.50
CA LEU A 91 8.12 -5.37 -3.82
C LEU A 91 8.11 -6.28 -2.59
N LYS A 92 9.09 -6.15 -1.68
CA LYS A 92 9.09 -6.89 -0.40
C LYS A 92 7.93 -6.47 0.50
N ILE A 93 7.66 -5.18 0.64
CA ILE A 93 6.57 -4.66 1.48
C ILE A 93 5.21 -5.07 0.90
N LEU A 94 5.05 -5.02 -0.43
CA LEU A 94 3.89 -5.58 -1.12
C LEU A 94 3.70 -7.06 -0.79
N LEU A 95 4.76 -7.87 -0.90
CA LEU A 95 4.70 -9.30 -0.61
C LEU A 95 4.29 -9.57 0.84
N LEU A 96 4.87 -8.83 1.80
CA LEU A 96 4.51 -8.93 3.22
C LEU A 96 3.04 -8.58 3.45
N CYS A 97 2.52 -7.58 2.74
CA CYS A 97 1.13 -7.16 2.87
C CYS A 97 0.17 -8.20 2.29
N ILE A 98 0.38 -8.66 1.05
CA ILE A 98 -0.55 -9.59 0.40
C ILE A 98 -0.58 -10.97 1.06
N THR A 99 0.49 -11.35 1.77
CA THR A 99 0.61 -12.62 2.51
C THR A 99 0.22 -12.50 3.99
N ASP A 100 -0.39 -11.38 4.40
CA ASP A 100 -0.80 -11.10 5.79
C ASP A 100 0.34 -11.15 6.83
N ASN A 101 1.59 -10.95 6.38
CA ASN A 101 2.77 -10.98 7.25
C ASN A 101 3.14 -9.59 7.79
N LEU A 102 2.72 -8.52 7.13
CA LEU A 102 3.03 -7.13 7.49
C LEU A 102 2.54 -6.74 8.89
N SER A 103 1.45 -7.35 9.37
CA SER A 103 0.89 -7.13 10.71
C SER A 103 0.98 -8.34 11.61
N ASN A 104 0.71 -8.13 12.89
CA ASN A 104 0.48 -9.21 13.84
C ASN A 104 -0.81 -9.97 13.49
N LYS A 105 -0.88 -11.28 13.78
CA LYS A 105 -2.05 -12.13 13.44
C LYS A 105 -3.39 -11.55 13.90
N ARG A 106 -3.41 -10.85 15.04
CA ARG A 106 -4.60 -10.21 15.61
C ARG A 106 -5.05 -8.96 14.84
N ASN A 107 -4.17 -8.37 14.03
CA ASN A 107 -4.33 -7.08 13.36
C ASN A 107 -4.28 -7.19 11.82
N ILE A 108 -4.35 -8.40 11.26
CA ILE A 108 -4.37 -8.63 9.79
C ILE A 108 -5.50 -7.84 9.11
N ASN A 109 -6.66 -7.78 9.76
CA ASN A 109 -7.83 -7.09 9.23
C ASN A 109 -7.81 -5.58 9.42
N ASP A 110 -6.81 -5.03 10.14
CA ASP A 110 -6.69 -3.58 10.35
C ASP A 110 -5.99 -2.88 9.18
N ILE A 111 -5.31 -3.62 8.30
CA ILE A 111 -4.67 -3.07 7.10
C ILE A 111 -5.65 -3.15 5.92
N ASN A 112 -5.92 -2.00 5.30
CA ASN A 112 -6.73 -1.89 4.08
C ASN A 112 -5.87 -1.93 2.82
N GLY A 113 -4.64 -1.43 2.90
CA GLY A 113 -3.78 -1.32 1.73
C GLY A 113 -2.45 -0.62 1.95
N LEU A 114 -1.76 -0.41 0.84
CA LEU A 114 -0.49 0.30 0.74
C LEU A 114 -0.57 1.33 -0.36
N SER A 115 0.22 2.39 -0.25
CA SER A 115 0.50 3.24 -1.41
C SER A 115 1.96 3.64 -1.45
N ILE A 116 2.46 3.93 -2.66
CA ILE A 116 3.77 4.53 -2.87
C ILE A 116 3.61 5.78 -3.73
N SER A 117 4.25 6.86 -3.30
CA SER A 117 4.24 8.14 -4.00
C SER A 117 5.67 8.66 -4.15
N PRO A 118 6.15 8.93 -5.37
CA PRO A 118 7.44 9.56 -5.58
C PRO A 118 7.40 11.03 -5.14
N LYS A 119 8.52 11.49 -4.60
CA LYS A 119 8.86 12.90 -4.34
C LYS A 119 10.20 13.20 -5.03
N LYS A 120 10.61 14.46 -5.02
CA LYS A 120 11.82 14.92 -5.74
C LYS A 120 13.09 14.12 -5.39
N GLU A 121 13.27 13.78 -4.11
CA GLU A 121 14.50 13.16 -3.59
C GLU A 121 14.28 11.81 -2.90
N PHE A 122 13.02 11.42 -2.72
CA PHE A 122 12.64 10.26 -1.93
C PHE A 122 11.27 9.73 -2.36
N ASN A 123 10.92 8.54 -1.89
CA ASN A 123 9.58 7.98 -2.01
C ASN A 123 8.93 7.91 -0.63
N ILE A 124 7.60 8.05 -0.60
CA ILE A 124 6.81 7.80 0.60
C ILE A 124 6.01 6.53 0.36
N ILE A 125 6.21 5.51 1.19
CA ILE A 125 5.27 4.38 1.27
C ILE A 125 4.34 4.65 2.45
N LYS A 126 3.05 4.44 2.26
CA LYS A 126 2.02 4.53 3.29
C LYS A 126 1.37 3.18 3.49
N VAL A 127 1.14 2.81 4.74
CA VAL A 127 0.24 1.71 5.12
C VAL A 127 -1.10 2.32 5.53
N TRP A 128 -2.16 1.92 4.85
CA TRP A 128 -3.52 2.37 5.08
C TRP A 128 -4.17 1.47 6.11
N ILE A 129 -4.55 2.04 7.24
CA ILE A 129 -5.24 1.32 8.32
C ILE A 129 -6.72 1.70 8.34
N LYS A 130 -7.57 0.77 8.73
CA LYS A 130 -9.03 0.90 8.74
C LYS A 130 -9.56 1.87 9.80
N ASP A 131 -8.89 1.93 10.94
CA ASP A 131 -9.39 2.54 12.17
C ASP A 131 -8.24 3.19 12.94
N ASP A 132 -8.48 4.37 13.51
CA ASP A 132 -7.48 5.17 14.23
C ASP A 132 -7.46 4.96 15.75
N SER A 133 -8.35 4.13 16.30
CA SER A 133 -8.50 3.90 17.74
C SER A 133 -7.37 3.05 18.32
N LYS A 134 -6.65 2.32 17.47
CA LYS A 134 -5.56 1.42 17.86
C LYS A 134 -4.22 2.13 17.73
N ASP A 135 -3.31 1.81 18.65
CA ASP A 135 -1.91 2.21 18.52
C ASP A 135 -1.30 1.62 17.24
N HIS A 136 -1.01 2.50 16.29
CA HIS A 136 -0.49 2.17 14.97
C HIS A 136 0.82 1.35 15.03
N LYS A 137 1.64 1.55 16.07
CA LYS A 137 2.88 0.78 16.27
C LYS A 137 2.62 -0.69 16.60
N LYS A 138 1.41 -1.04 17.07
CA LYS A 138 1.02 -2.43 17.36
C LYS A 138 0.41 -3.14 16.15
N ILE A 139 -0.02 -2.37 15.14
CA ILE A 139 -0.66 -2.91 13.93
C ILE A 139 0.39 -3.57 13.05
N ILE A 140 1.49 -2.87 12.75
CA ILE A 140 2.54 -3.29 11.82
C ILE A 140 3.74 -3.89 12.58
N LYS A 141 4.39 -4.91 12.00
CA LYS A 141 5.69 -5.41 12.51
C LYS A 141 6.85 -4.58 11.96
N SER A 142 7.89 -4.37 12.77
CA SER A 142 9.15 -3.85 12.25
C SER A 142 9.86 -4.90 11.39
N TYR A 143 10.48 -4.45 10.31
CA TYR A 143 11.29 -5.24 9.40
C TYR A 143 12.55 -4.44 9.05
N GLU A 144 13.49 -4.31 9.98
CA GLU A 144 14.71 -3.51 9.76
C GLU A 144 15.56 -4.05 8.60
N PRO A 145 16.19 -3.17 7.79
CA PRO A 145 16.11 -1.70 7.84
C PRO A 145 14.92 -1.11 7.05
N PHE A 146 14.01 -1.95 6.54
CA PHE A 146 12.98 -1.57 5.57
C PHE A 146 11.72 -0.98 6.20
N ILE A 147 11.33 -1.38 7.41
CA ILE A 147 10.19 -0.83 8.13
C ILE A 147 10.64 -0.50 9.55
N THR A 148 11.12 0.73 9.75
CA THR A 148 11.51 1.26 11.06
C THR A 148 10.37 2.09 11.65
N LEU A 149 9.65 1.54 12.63
CA LEU A 149 8.46 2.19 13.20
C LEU A 149 8.77 3.51 13.92
N ASP A 150 9.95 3.66 14.50
CA ASP A 150 10.34 4.90 15.20
C ASP A 150 10.61 6.07 14.26
N LYS A 151 10.82 5.81 12.97
CA LYS A 151 10.94 6.82 11.92
C LYS A 151 9.64 7.03 11.14
N SER A 152 8.57 6.33 11.53
CA SER A 152 7.28 6.41 10.85
C SER A 152 6.47 7.62 11.33
N ILE A 153 5.64 8.16 10.45
CA ILE A 153 4.73 9.27 10.77
C ILE A 153 3.30 8.78 10.56
N TYR A 154 2.50 8.81 11.63
CA TYR A 154 1.07 8.53 11.55
C TYR A 154 0.29 9.81 11.24
N LYS A 155 -0.67 9.72 10.31
CA LYS A 155 -1.65 10.78 10.05
C LYS A 155 -3.04 10.18 9.88
N LYS A 156 -4.01 10.65 10.65
CA LYS A 156 -5.43 10.32 10.51
C LYS A 156 -5.98 10.86 9.17
N HIS A 157 -6.92 10.16 8.56
CA HIS A 157 -7.69 10.73 7.46
C HIS A 157 -8.64 11.80 8.00
N GLU A 158 -8.54 13.01 7.45
CA GLU A 158 -9.43 14.10 7.77
C GLU A 158 -10.41 14.26 6.61
N LEU A 159 -11.70 14.09 6.90
CA LEU A 159 -12.73 14.43 5.95
C LEU A 159 -12.74 15.96 5.81
N SER A 160 -12.54 16.46 4.59
CA SER A 160 -12.84 17.86 4.30
C SER A 160 -14.35 17.99 4.27
N TYR A 161 -14.94 18.66 5.26
CA TYR A 161 -16.35 19.02 5.27
C TYR A 161 -16.60 20.26 4.41
#